data_AF-A0AAV2KAJ4-F1
#
_entry.id   AF-A0AAV2KAJ4-F1
#
_cell.length_a   1.000
_cell.length_b   1.000
_cell.length_c   1.000
_cell.angle_alpha   90.00
_cell.angle_beta   90.00
_cell.angle_gamma   90.00
#
_symmetry.space_group_name_H-M   'P 1'
#
loop_
_entity.id
_entity.type
_entity.pdbx_description
1 polymer ?
#
loop_
_entity_poly.entity_id
_entity_poly.type
_entity_poly.pdbx_seq_one_letter_code
_entity_poly.pdbx_strand_id
1 'polypeptide(L)'
;MSVDEPEAPMYVYESTVHCTNILLCLDDQRKQDVLCDVTVLVEGREFRGHRAVLAACSEYFLQALVGQAPNGLVLSLPQEESAHGSTVFSAVPRPQ
;
A
#
# COMPACT_ATOMS: atom_id res chain seq x y z
N MET A 1 50.27 -10.95 22.07
CA MET A 1 50.08 -10.68 20.64
C MET A 1 48.58 -10.66 20.39
N SER A 2 47.98 -9.48 20.44
CA SER A 2 46.56 -9.25 20.13
C SER A 2 46.39 -9.39 18.63
N VAL A 3 45.56 -10.33 18.19
CA VAL A 3 45.15 -10.41 16.80
C VAL A 3 44.02 -9.41 16.59
N ASP A 4 44.36 -8.24 16.04
CA ASP A 4 43.36 -7.38 15.39
C ASP A 4 42.90 -8.13 14.13
N GLU A 5 41.80 -8.89 14.24
CA GLU A 5 41.09 -9.38 13.07
C GLU A 5 40.43 -8.19 12.37
N PRO A 6 40.62 -8.00 11.05
CA PRO A 6 39.88 -6.99 10.33
C PRO A 6 38.41 -7.43 10.26
N GLU A 7 37.52 -6.76 11.00
CA GLU A 7 36.06 -6.90 10.83
C GLU A 7 35.75 -6.78 9.32
N ALA A 8 35.14 -7.83 8.77
CA ALA A 8 34.83 -7.87 7.34
C ALA A 8 34.01 -6.62 6.95
N PRO A 9 34.34 -5.95 5.83
CA PRO A 9 33.65 -4.73 5.45
C PRO A 9 32.16 -5.04 5.22
N MET A 10 31.31 -4.35 5.97
CA MET A 10 29.86 -4.42 5.81
C MET A 10 29.48 -3.74 4.50
N TYR A 11 29.02 -4.51 3.52
CA TYR A 11 28.49 -3.96 2.27
C TYR A 11 27.02 -3.61 2.44
N VAL A 12 26.71 -2.32 2.38
CA VAL A 12 25.33 -1.82 2.32
C VAL A 12 25.00 -1.51 0.86
N TYR A 13 23.94 -2.12 0.34
CA TYR A 13 23.41 -1.83 -0.98
C TYR A 13 22.07 -1.12 -0.84
N GLU A 14 21.98 0.09 -1.38
CA GLU A 14 20.76 0.86 -1.46
C GLU A 14 20.38 1.06 -2.93
N SER A 15 19.14 0.74 -3.27
CA SER A 15 18.60 0.94 -4.61
C SER A 15 17.61 2.10 -4.58
N THR A 16 17.92 3.14 -5.35
CA THR A 16 17.07 4.34 -5.45
C THR A 16 15.77 4.10 -6.23
N VAL A 17 15.67 2.99 -6.98
CA VAL A 17 14.51 2.66 -7.82
C VAL A 17 13.64 1.54 -7.25
N HIS A 18 14.11 0.86 -6.21
CA HIS A 18 13.42 -0.31 -5.67
C HIS A 18 12.01 0.03 -5.18
N CYS A 19 11.87 1.06 -4.34
CA CYS A 19 10.57 1.48 -3.80
C CYS A 19 9.58 1.85 -4.92
N THR A 20 10.04 2.57 -5.94
CA THR A 20 9.21 2.94 -7.10
C THR A 20 8.74 1.72 -7.86
N ASN A 21 9.63 0.76 -8.14
CA ASN A 21 9.28 -0.46 -8.86
C ASN A 21 8.28 -1.32 -8.07
N ILE A 22 8.41 -1.40 -6.75
CA ILE A 22 7.45 -2.09 -5.90
C ILE A 22 6.07 -1.43 -5.97
N LEU A 23 6.00 -0.09 -5.84
CA LEU A 23 4.73 0.63 -5.93
C LEU A 23 4.07 0.49 -7.31
N LEU A 24 4.86 0.51 -8.40
CA LEU A 24 4.35 0.26 -9.75
C LEU A 24 3.77 -1.16 -9.89
N CYS A 25 4.47 -2.16 -9.36
CA CYS A 25 4.00 -3.55 -9.38
C CYS A 25 2.70 -3.73 -8.58
N LEU A 26 2.59 -3.08 -7.40
CA LEU A 26 1.38 -3.10 -6.58
C LEU A 26 0.21 -2.39 -7.27
N ASP A 27 0.47 -1.31 -8.01
CA ASP A 27 -0.57 -0.65 -8.81
C ASP A 27 -1.04 -1.51 -9.98
N ASP A 28 -0.14 -2.22 -10.66
CA ASP A 28 -0.53 -3.14 -11.73
C ASP A 28 -1.32 -4.34 -11.21
N GLN A 29 -0.94 -4.89 -10.04
CA GLN A 29 -1.73 -5.91 -9.34
C GLN A 29 -3.14 -5.40 -9.03
N ARG A 30 -3.26 -4.15 -8.56
CA ARG A 30 -4.54 -3.49 -8.30
C ARG A 30 -5.41 -3.37 -9.56
N LYS A 31 -4.82 -2.98 -10.70
CA LYS A 31 -5.55 -2.88 -11.98
C LYS A 31 -6.02 -4.22 -12.52
N GLN A 32 -5.25 -5.28 -12.27
CA GLN A 32 -5.56 -6.64 -12.71
C GLN A 32 -6.43 -7.40 -11.71
N ASP A 33 -6.77 -6.79 -10.56
CA ASP A 33 -7.46 -7.43 -9.42
C ASP A 33 -6.75 -8.70 -8.92
N VAL A 34 -5.42 -8.69 -8.97
CA VAL A 34 -4.56 -9.78 -8.50
C VAL A 34 -4.05 -9.43 -7.11
N LEU A 35 -4.10 -10.39 -6.17
CA LEU A 35 -3.66 -10.23 -4.77
C LEU A 35 -4.36 -9.11 -3.98
N CYS A 36 -5.46 -8.56 -4.52
CA CYS A 36 -6.27 -7.56 -3.83
C CYS A 36 -7.13 -8.19 -2.73
N ASP A 37 -6.94 -7.73 -1.49
CA ASP A 37 -7.52 -8.28 -0.28
C ASP A 37 -8.61 -7.38 0.34
N VAL A 38 -8.82 -6.17 -0.21
CA VAL A 38 -9.86 -5.22 0.22
C VAL A 38 -10.58 -4.58 -0.96
N THR A 39 -11.85 -4.31 -0.75
CA THR A 39 -12.69 -3.49 -1.64
C THR A 39 -13.16 -2.27 -0.86
N VAL A 40 -12.90 -1.08 -1.38
CA VAL A 40 -13.36 0.17 -0.77
C VAL A 40 -14.50 0.73 -1.60
N LEU A 41 -15.66 0.92 -0.98
CA LEU A 41 -16.84 1.48 -1.61
C LEU A 41 -16.90 2.98 -1.32
N VAL A 42 -16.83 3.79 -2.36
CA VAL A 42 -16.90 5.26 -2.29
C VAL A 42 -18.01 5.74 -3.20
N GLU A 43 -19.05 6.35 -2.64
CA GLU A 43 -20.20 6.86 -3.40
C GLU A 43 -20.82 5.83 -4.37
N GLY A 44 -20.86 4.56 -3.98
CA GLY A 44 -21.38 3.46 -4.79
C GLY A 44 -20.42 2.94 -5.86
N ARG A 45 -19.16 3.39 -5.89
CA ARG A 45 -18.09 2.86 -6.73
C ARG A 45 -17.15 1.98 -5.91
N GLU A 46 -16.80 0.82 -6.46
CA GLU A 46 -15.91 -0.14 -5.81
C GLU A 46 -14.47 0.05 -6.28
N PHE A 47 -13.55 0.13 -5.32
CA PHE A 47 -12.12 0.23 -5.54
C PHE A 47 -11.41 -0.93 -4.87
N ARG A 48 -10.87 -1.84 -5.69
CA ARG A 48 -10.04 -2.96 -5.20
C ARG A 48 -8.63 -2.45 -4.89
N GLY A 49 -8.00 -3.02 -3.87
CA GLY A 49 -6.64 -2.64 -3.47
C GLY A 49 -6.03 -3.55 -2.42
N HIS A 50 -4.92 -3.07 -1.86
CA HIS A 50 -4.12 -3.78 -0.85
C HIS A 50 -4.27 -3.08 0.51
N ARG A 51 -4.69 -3.83 1.54
CA ARG A 51 -4.88 -3.31 2.90
C ARG A 51 -3.61 -2.70 3.46
N ALA A 52 -2.48 -3.37 3.29
CA ALA A 52 -1.19 -2.91 3.78
C ALA A 52 -0.81 -1.54 3.19
N VAL A 53 -1.08 -1.33 1.89
CA VAL A 53 -0.78 -0.06 1.21
C VAL A 53 -1.71 1.05 1.70
N LEU A 54 -3.02 0.78 1.79
CA LEU A 54 -3.98 1.78 2.31
C LEU A 54 -3.66 2.17 3.76
N ALA A 55 -3.32 1.20 4.60
CA ALA A 55 -2.93 1.41 5.98
C ALA A 55 -1.61 2.19 6.12
N ALA A 56 -0.64 1.96 5.22
CA ALA A 56 0.61 2.71 5.21
C ALA A 56 0.43 4.17 4.75
N CYS A 57 -0.51 4.43 3.84
CA CYS A 57 -0.75 5.76 3.29
C CYS A 57 -1.73 6.61 4.13
N SER A 58 -2.47 6.01 5.06
CA SER A 58 -3.50 6.71 5.83
C SER A 58 -3.79 6.05 7.17
N GLU A 59 -3.69 6.82 8.24
CA GLU A 59 -4.04 6.36 9.59
C GLU A 59 -5.54 5.99 9.72
N TYR A 60 -6.42 6.63 8.94
CA TYR A 60 -7.84 6.28 8.90
C TYR A 60 -8.02 4.84 8.41
N PHE A 61 -7.42 4.51 7.27
CA PHE A 61 -7.46 3.16 6.73
C PHE A 61 -6.78 2.18 7.67
N LEU A 62 -5.65 2.54 8.29
CA LEU A 62 -5.01 1.68 9.29
C LEU A 62 -5.98 1.32 10.43
N GLN A 63 -6.60 2.30 11.08
CA GLN A 63 -7.54 2.05 12.17
C GLN A 63 -8.76 1.23 11.72
N ALA A 64 -9.30 1.52 10.52
CA ALA A 64 -10.42 0.79 9.95
C ALA A 64 -10.07 -0.66 9.59
N LEU A 65 -8.82 -0.94 9.21
CA LEU A 65 -8.35 -2.23 8.70
C LEU A 65 -7.72 -3.14 9.77
N VAL A 66 -7.15 -2.59 10.85
CA VAL A 66 -6.40 -3.35 11.87
C VAL A 66 -7.26 -4.40 12.60
N GLY A 67 -8.58 -4.20 12.69
CA GLY A 67 -9.49 -5.14 13.36
C GLY A 67 -10.24 -6.12 12.44
N GLN A 68 -10.01 -6.07 11.13
CA GLN A 68 -10.88 -6.74 10.15
C GLN A 68 -10.32 -8.08 9.67
N ALA A 69 -11.20 -9.06 9.45
CA ALA A 69 -10.83 -10.41 8.98
C ALA A 69 -10.15 -10.37 7.59
N PRO A 70 -9.26 -11.33 7.27
CA PRO A 70 -8.40 -11.28 6.07
C PRO A 70 -9.13 -11.43 4.73
N ASN A 71 -10.38 -11.91 4.70
CA ASN A 71 -11.04 -12.27 3.45
C ASN A 71 -12.18 -11.30 3.11
N GLY A 72 -12.03 -10.61 1.96
CA GLY A 72 -13.14 -9.94 1.28
C GLY A 72 -13.73 -8.76 2.04
N LEU A 73 -12.89 -7.96 2.71
CA LEU A 73 -13.36 -6.80 3.44
C LEU A 73 -13.90 -5.75 2.46
N VAL A 74 -15.16 -5.35 2.66
CA VAL A 74 -15.78 -4.20 1.98
C VAL A 74 -15.82 -3.03 2.97
N LEU A 75 -15.04 -1.99 2.70
CA LEU A 75 -14.99 -0.77 3.50
C LEU A 75 -15.80 0.33 2.82
N SER A 76 -16.95 0.69 3.38
CA SER A 76 -17.77 1.79 2.87
C SER A 76 -17.33 3.10 3.51
N LEU A 77 -16.84 4.05 2.71
CA LEU A 77 -16.48 5.37 3.19
C LEU A 77 -17.74 6.27 3.32
N PRO A 78 -17.90 7.00 4.43
CA PRO A 78 -18.96 8.00 4.56
C PRO A 78 -18.71 9.19 3.61
N GLN A 79 -19.79 9.84 3.18
CA GLN A 79 -19.79 10.88 2.14
C GLN A 79 -18.86 12.08 2.44
N GLU A 80 -18.61 12.39 3.71
CA GLU A 80 -17.73 13.50 4.13
C GLU A 80 -16.23 13.19 3.89
N GLU A 81 -15.85 11.92 3.88
CA GLU A 81 -14.46 11.45 3.67
C GLU A 81 -14.17 11.15 2.19
N SER A 82 -15.19 11.22 1.31
CA SER A 82 -15.11 10.90 -0.12
C SER A 82 -14.10 11.79 -0.86
N ALA A 83 -14.04 13.08 -0.52
CA ALA A 83 -13.13 14.04 -1.16
C ALA A 83 -11.65 13.71 -0.87
N HIS A 84 -11.32 13.33 0.38
CA HIS A 84 -9.97 12.96 0.78
C HIS A 84 -9.60 11.53 0.34
N GLY A 85 -10.54 10.59 0.44
CA GLY A 85 -10.37 9.22 -0.07
C GLY A 85 -10.09 9.19 -1.57
N SER A 86 -10.80 10.00 -2.37
CA SER A 86 -10.55 10.08 -3.82
C SER A 86 -9.13 10.53 -4.17
N THR A 87 -8.49 11.34 -3.31
CA THR A 87 -7.11 11.77 -3.50
C THR A 87 -6.15 10.61 -3.24
N VAL A 88 -6.37 9.80 -2.20
CA VAL A 88 -5.57 8.59 -1.93
C VAL A 88 -5.70 7.58 -3.08
N PHE A 89 -6.90 7.41 -3.64
CA PHE A 89 -7.12 6.54 -4.81
C PHE A 89 -6.63 7.14 -6.14
N SER A 90 -6.52 8.47 -6.27
CA SER A 90 -6.00 9.14 -7.48
C SER A 90 -4.50 9.40 -7.47
N ALA A 91 -3.88 9.42 -6.28
CA ALA A 91 -2.42 9.44 -6.10
C ALA A 91 -1.78 8.09 -6.46
N VAL A 92 -2.58 7.04 -6.56
CA VAL A 92 -2.20 5.83 -7.29
C VAL A 92 -2.32 6.16 -8.79
N PRO A 93 -1.20 6.27 -9.52
CA PRO A 93 -1.16 6.89 -10.83
C PRO A 93 -2.07 6.16 -11.81
N ARG A 94 -3.07 6.87 -12.35
CA ARG A 94 -3.81 6.37 -13.51
C ARG A 94 -2.86 6.37 -14.71
N PRO A 95 -2.62 5.23 -15.37
CA PRO A 95 -1.96 5.26 -16.67
C PRO A 95 -2.90 6.02 -17.63
N GLN A 96 -2.33 6.98 -18.36
CA GLN A 96 -2.97 7.61 -19.51
C GLN A 96 -3.11 6.60 -20.66
#